data_AF-A0A946EXS1-F1
#
_entry.id   AF-A0A946EXS1-F1
#
_cell.length_a   1.000
_cell.length_b   1.000
_cell.length_c   1.000
_cell.angle_alpha   90.00
_cell.angle_beta   90.00
_cell.angle_gamma   90.00
#
_symmetry.space_group_name_H-M   'P 1'
#
loop_
_entity.id
_entity.type
_entity.pdbx_description
1 polymer ?
#
loop_
_entity_poly.entity_id
_entity_poly.type
_entity_poly.pdbx_seq_one_letter_code
_entity_poly.pdbx_strand_id
1 'polypeptide(L)'
;MELAHVLPDKTLPDSRTEVDFLEAVVQQLVKDFHWNFDRVNAADMPMISLVSGEIEWGMDRDPSGTFAAFYRLDLGEDLVRRLLHDYERPKAIELLAEKCLQRAALKVWSRWTYSIRNDG
;
A
#
# COMPACT_ATOMS: atom_id res chain seq x y z
N MET A 1 -11.90 -2.11 -4.48
CA MET A 1 -10.94 -2.76 -3.58
C MET A 1 -11.72 -3.18 -2.35
N GLU A 2 -11.73 -4.46 -2.00
CA GLU A 2 -12.50 -4.96 -0.85
C GLU A 2 -11.58 -5.09 0.36
N LEU A 3 -12.04 -4.65 1.54
CA LEU A 3 -11.29 -4.73 2.81
C LEU A 3 -10.74 -6.14 3.07
N ALA A 4 -11.52 -7.18 2.77
CA ALA A 4 -11.16 -8.58 2.98
C ALA A 4 -9.91 -9.02 2.18
N HIS A 5 -9.61 -8.37 1.06
CA HIS A 5 -8.42 -8.68 0.26
C HIS A 5 -7.14 -8.08 0.86
N VAL A 6 -7.27 -6.97 1.58
CA VAL A 6 -6.13 -6.17 2.06
C VAL A 6 -5.87 -6.40 3.55
N LEU A 7 -6.92 -6.75 4.31
CA LEU A 7 -6.87 -7.11 5.73
C LEU A 7 -7.88 -8.24 6.03
N PRO A 8 -7.59 -9.50 5.62
CA PRO A 8 -8.54 -10.61 5.75
C PRO A 8 -8.92 -10.93 7.21
N ASP A 9 -7.99 -10.73 8.16
CA ASP A 9 -8.15 -11.17 9.55
C ASP A 9 -8.45 -10.01 10.51
N LYS A 10 -8.90 -8.85 10.02
CA LYS A 10 -9.09 -7.66 10.87
C LYS A 10 -10.46 -7.03 10.69
N THR A 11 -11.08 -6.68 11.81
CA THR A 11 -12.27 -5.83 11.84
C THR A 11 -11.86 -4.37 11.98
N LEU A 12 -12.62 -3.47 11.35
CA LEU A 12 -12.46 -2.04 11.59
C LEU A 12 -13.03 -1.69 12.98
N PRO A 13 -12.51 -0.64 13.65
CA PRO A 13 -13.13 -0.12 14.86
C PRO A 13 -14.57 0.36 14.59
N ASP A 14 -15.47 0.19 15.56
CA ASP A 14 -16.93 0.44 15.40
C ASP A 14 -17.28 1.88 14.95
N SER A 15 -16.41 2.85 15.20
CA SER A 15 -16.59 4.26 14.82
C SER A 15 -16.10 4.61 13.41
N ARG A 16 -15.67 3.63 12.62
CA ARG A 16 -15.03 3.85 11.31
C ARG A 16 -15.73 3.07 10.20
N THR A 17 -15.95 3.73 9.07
CA THR A 17 -16.51 3.08 7.89
C THR A 17 -15.43 2.49 6.99
N GLU A 18 -15.81 1.54 6.12
CA GLU A 18 -14.90 1.02 5.10
C GLU A 18 -14.46 2.11 4.11
N VAL A 19 -15.33 3.07 3.80
CA VAL A 19 -15.00 4.20 2.93
C VAL A 19 -13.89 5.06 3.54
N ASP A 20 -14.05 5.48 4.80
CA ASP A 20 -13.02 6.24 5.51
C ASP A 20 -11.69 5.48 5.57
N PHE A 21 -11.79 4.15 5.72
CA PHE A 21 -10.61 3.29 5.80
C PHE A 21 -9.85 3.27 4.48
N LEU A 22 -10.56 3.04 3.38
CA LEU A 22 -9.98 3.05 2.05
C LEU A 22 -9.38 4.42 1.71
N GLU A 23 -10.04 5.53 2.03
CA GLU A 23 -9.49 6.88 1.87
C GLU A 23 -8.19 7.07 2.67
N ALA A 24 -8.15 6.62 3.92
CA ALA A 24 -6.95 6.68 4.73
C ALA A 24 -5.81 5.79 4.18
N VAL A 25 -6.14 4.66 3.55
CA VAL A 25 -5.16 3.81 2.83
C VAL A 25 -4.62 4.53 1.60
N VAL A 26 -5.47 5.20 0.82
CA VAL A 26 -5.03 6.05 -0.30
C VAL A 26 -4.06 7.13 0.19
N GLN A 27 -4.41 7.85 1.25
CA GLN A 27 -3.54 8.86 1.83
C GLN A 27 -2.21 8.30 2.32
N GLN A 28 -2.22 7.09 2.90
CA GLN A 28 -0.99 6.43 3.33
C GLN A 28 -0.09 6.08 2.13
N LEU A 29 -0.65 5.56 1.04
CA LEU A 29 0.10 5.26 -0.18
C LEU A 29 0.64 6.51 -0.85
N VAL A 30 -0.18 7.56 -0.97
CA VAL A 30 0.26 8.85 -1.51
C VAL A 30 1.43 9.41 -0.72
N LYS A 31 1.38 9.32 0.60
CA LYS A 31 2.49 9.70 1.47
C LYS A 31 3.71 8.81 1.23
N ASP A 32 3.56 7.48 1.21
CA ASP A 32 4.72 6.58 1.13
C ASP A 32 5.35 6.52 -0.26
N PHE A 33 4.61 6.80 -1.32
CA PHE A 33 5.15 6.91 -2.68
C PHE A 33 5.50 8.35 -3.09
N HIS A 34 5.25 9.34 -2.22
CA HIS A 34 5.38 10.77 -2.54
C HIS A 34 4.59 11.18 -3.79
N TRP A 35 3.41 10.61 -3.99
CA TRP A 35 2.54 10.95 -5.11
C TRP A 35 1.85 12.30 -4.93
N ASN A 36 1.33 12.83 -6.02
CA ASN A 36 0.39 13.94 -5.98
C ASN A 36 -1.02 13.41 -5.75
N PHE A 37 -1.65 13.79 -4.64
CA PHE A 37 -2.99 13.34 -4.24
C PHE A 37 -4.06 13.67 -5.28
N ASP A 38 -4.06 14.89 -5.84
CA ASP A 38 -5.07 15.32 -6.81
C ASP A 38 -5.00 14.49 -8.09
N ARG A 39 -3.78 14.12 -8.53
CA ARG A 39 -3.59 13.23 -9.68
C ARG A 39 -4.07 11.81 -9.41
N VAL A 40 -3.82 11.30 -8.21
CA VAL A 40 -4.28 9.97 -7.81
C VAL A 40 -5.81 9.89 -7.78
N ASN A 41 -6.48 10.91 -7.24
CA ASN A 41 -7.94 10.97 -7.24
C ASN A 41 -8.55 11.15 -8.65
N ALA A 42 -7.87 11.88 -9.53
CA ALA A 42 -8.33 12.11 -10.90
C ALA A 42 -8.09 10.91 -11.84
N ALA A 43 -7.27 9.94 -11.45
CA ALA A 43 -6.84 8.86 -12.34
C ALA A 43 -7.94 7.85 -12.69
N ASP A 44 -9.07 7.83 -11.95
CA ASP A 44 -10.18 6.86 -12.11
C ASP A 44 -9.71 5.41 -12.33
N MET A 45 -8.69 5.01 -11.57
CA MET A 45 -8.03 3.72 -11.70
C MET A 45 -8.08 2.94 -10.38
N PRO A 46 -8.15 1.59 -10.44
CA PRO A 46 -7.96 0.77 -9.26
C PRO A 46 -6.59 1.06 -8.63
N MET A 47 -6.55 1.22 -7.31
CA MET A 47 -5.30 1.56 -6.61
C MET A 47 -4.19 0.51 -6.80
N ILE A 48 -4.55 -0.78 -6.92
CA ILE A 48 -3.57 -1.83 -7.25
C ILE A 48 -2.86 -1.53 -8.58
N SER A 49 -3.59 -1.03 -9.58
CA SER A 49 -3.05 -0.66 -10.89
C SER A 49 -2.14 0.57 -10.83
N LEU A 50 -2.45 1.54 -9.96
CA LEU A 50 -1.58 2.69 -9.71
C LEU A 50 -0.27 2.26 -9.07
N VAL A 51 -0.33 1.41 -8.04
CA VAL A 51 0.87 0.90 -7.35
C VAL A 51 1.70 0.02 -8.29
N SER A 52 1.08 -0.89 -9.05
CA SER A 52 1.81 -1.75 -9.98
C SER A 52 2.48 -0.94 -11.09
N GLY A 53 1.79 0.06 -11.64
CA GLY A 53 2.33 0.94 -12.68
C GLY A 53 3.51 1.78 -12.18
N GLU A 54 3.46 2.28 -10.95
CA GLU A 54 4.58 2.99 -10.33
C GLU A 54 5.79 2.09 -10.11
N ILE A 55 5.57 0.86 -9.63
CA ILE A 55 6.65 -0.12 -9.44
C ILE A 55 7.26 -0.48 -10.79
N GLU A 56 6.45 -0.77 -11.80
CA GLU A 56 6.93 -1.07 -13.16
C GLU A 56 7.76 0.08 -13.72
N TRP A 57 7.22 1.31 -13.66
CA TRP A 57 7.90 2.52 -14.14
C TRP A 57 9.23 2.76 -13.44
N GLY A 58 9.29 2.58 -12.11
CA GLY A 58 10.49 2.78 -11.31
C GLY A 58 11.53 1.70 -11.57
N MET A 59 11.13 0.44 -11.63
CA MET A 59 12.04 -0.69 -11.91
C MET A 59 12.67 -0.62 -13.31
N ASP A 60 11.99 0.01 -14.27
CA ASP A 60 12.50 0.21 -15.64
C ASP A 60 13.42 1.43 -15.79
N ARG A 61 13.32 2.42 -14.90
CA ARG A 61 14.05 3.71 -15.03
C ARG A 61 14.96 3.99 -13.86
N ASP A 62 14.38 4.31 -12.70
CA ASP A 62 15.07 4.59 -11.46
C ASP A 62 14.32 3.95 -10.28
N PRO A 63 14.83 2.83 -9.74
CA PRO A 63 14.15 2.10 -8.69
C PRO A 63 14.30 2.76 -7.31
N SER A 64 15.07 3.85 -7.18
CA SER A 64 15.35 4.49 -5.88
C SER A 64 14.08 4.95 -5.17
N GLY A 65 13.14 5.57 -5.90
CA GLY A 65 11.84 6.00 -5.38
C GLY A 65 10.98 4.82 -4.92
N THR A 66 10.93 3.76 -5.75
CA THR A 66 10.19 2.53 -5.46
C THR A 66 10.73 1.82 -4.22
N PHE A 67 12.04 1.63 -4.11
CA PHE A 67 12.65 1.02 -2.92
C PHE A 67 12.49 1.89 -1.67
N ALA A 68 12.56 3.21 -1.81
CA ALA A 68 12.28 4.11 -0.69
C ALA A 68 10.82 3.99 -0.21
N ALA A 69 9.87 3.78 -1.12
CA ALA A 69 8.48 3.51 -0.75
C ALA A 69 8.33 2.15 -0.04
N PHE A 70 9.01 1.11 -0.51
CA PHE A 70 9.02 -0.20 0.15
C PHE A 70 9.58 -0.14 1.57
N TYR A 71 10.65 0.64 1.77
CA TYR A 71 11.21 0.91 3.08
C TYR A 71 10.20 1.64 3.97
N ARG A 72 9.59 2.73 3.47
CA ARG A 72 8.56 3.47 4.22
C ARG A 72 7.34 2.63 4.56
N LEU A 73 6.98 1.63 3.77
CA LEU A 73 5.88 0.70 4.03
C LEU A 73 6.29 -0.50 4.91
N ASP A 74 7.56 -0.60 5.30
CA ASP A 74 8.12 -1.71 6.07
C ASP A 74 7.84 -3.07 5.39
N LEU A 75 8.07 -3.17 4.06
CA LEU A 75 7.91 -4.44 3.32
C LEU A 75 8.95 -5.49 3.75
N GLY A 76 10.15 -5.04 4.10
CA GLY A 76 11.30 -5.88 4.43
C GLY A 76 12.12 -6.26 3.19
N GLU A 77 13.44 -6.05 3.27
CA GLU A 77 14.35 -6.27 2.13
C GLU A 77 14.35 -7.73 1.67
N ASP A 78 14.31 -8.70 2.59
CA ASP A 78 14.30 -10.12 2.25
C ASP A 78 13.03 -10.53 1.49
N LEU A 79 11.88 -9.94 1.80
CA LEU A 79 10.64 -10.19 1.07
C LEU A 79 10.76 -9.65 -0.36
N VAL A 80 11.21 -8.40 -0.50
CA VAL A 80 11.37 -7.76 -1.81
C VAL A 80 12.37 -8.54 -2.67
N ARG A 81 13.53 -8.89 -2.11
CA ARG A 81 14.58 -9.66 -2.79
C ARG A 81 14.05 -11.02 -3.23
N ARG A 82 13.33 -11.73 -2.37
CA ARG A 82 12.73 -13.02 -2.69
C ARG A 82 11.72 -12.92 -3.83
N LEU A 83 10.81 -11.95 -3.78
CA LEU A 83 9.80 -11.79 -4.83
C LEU A 83 10.41 -11.45 -6.19
N LEU A 84 11.44 -10.60 -6.21
CA LEU A 84 12.16 -10.25 -7.44
C LEU A 84 13.03 -11.41 -7.98
N HIS A 85 13.42 -12.36 -7.13
CA HIS A 85 14.22 -13.52 -7.50
C HIS A 85 13.36 -14.71 -7.96
N ASP A 86 12.26 -14.98 -7.25
CA ASP A 86 11.48 -16.22 -7.41
C ASP A 86 10.41 -16.11 -8.51
N TYR A 87 10.11 -14.89 -9.00
CA TYR A 87 9.06 -14.64 -9.97
C TYR A 87 9.55 -13.82 -11.15
N GLU A 88 8.99 -14.11 -12.33
CA GLU A 88 9.12 -13.25 -13.50
C GLU A 88 8.63 -11.84 -13.21
N ARG A 89 9.25 -10.84 -13.86
CA ARG A 89 9.04 -9.42 -13.56
C ARG A 89 7.56 -9.01 -13.45
N PRO A 90 6.65 -9.35 -14.40
CA PRO A 90 5.25 -8.96 -14.28
C PRO A 90 4.58 -9.50 -13.01
N LYS A 91 4.88 -10.76 -12.66
CA LYS A 91 4.31 -11.40 -11.47
C LYS A 91 4.93 -10.86 -10.19
N ALA A 92 6.23 -10.58 -10.19
CA ALA A 92 6.90 -9.95 -9.05
C ALA A 92 6.31 -8.56 -8.76
N ILE A 93 6.04 -7.75 -9.80
CA ILE A 93 5.43 -6.42 -9.68
C ILE A 93 4.02 -6.51 -9.08
N GLU A 94 3.18 -7.42 -9.59
CA GLU A 94 1.83 -7.66 -9.06
C GLU A 94 1.88 -8.00 -7.56
N LEU A 95 2.73 -8.96 -7.18
CA LEU A 95 2.89 -9.38 -5.78
C LEU A 95 3.43 -8.26 -4.89
N LEU A 96 4.40 -7.48 -5.36
CA LEU A 96 4.91 -6.32 -4.63
C LEU A 96 3.83 -5.25 -4.45
N ALA A 97 3.01 -5.00 -5.47
CA ALA A 97 1.90 -4.06 -5.38
C ALA A 97 0.86 -4.50 -4.35
N GLU A 98 0.48 -5.78 -4.34
CA GLU A 98 -0.39 -6.35 -3.31
C GLU A 98 0.20 -6.18 -1.91
N LYS A 99 1.51 -6.46 -1.73
CA LYS A 99 2.18 -6.27 -0.44
C LYS A 99 2.22 -4.81 0.00
N CYS A 100 2.45 -3.88 -0.91
CA CYS A 100 2.38 -2.45 -0.63
C CYS A 100 0.99 -2.06 -0.10
N LEU A 101 -0.08 -2.50 -0.76
CA LEU A 101 -1.45 -2.26 -0.31
C LEU A 101 -1.72 -2.85 1.08
N GLN A 102 -1.37 -4.12 1.29
CA GLN A 102 -1.55 -4.82 2.57
C GLN A 102 -0.82 -4.10 3.71
N ARG A 103 0.42 -3.63 3.47
CA ARG A 103 1.20 -2.90 4.47
C ARG A 103 0.62 -1.51 4.75
N ALA A 104 0.17 -0.78 3.72
CA ALA A 104 -0.47 0.52 3.90
C ALA A 104 -1.76 0.38 4.74
N ALA A 105 -2.60 -0.59 4.43
CA ALA A 105 -3.80 -0.91 5.18
C ALA A 105 -3.50 -1.30 6.63
N LEU A 106 -2.51 -2.16 6.85
CA LEU A 106 -2.10 -2.55 8.20
C LEU A 106 -1.62 -1.34 9.03
N LYS A 107 -0.90 -0.40 8.42
CA LYS A 107 -0.46 0.84 9.09
C LYS A 107 -1.63 1.72 9.49
N VAL A 108 -2.58 1.95 8.59
CA VAL A 108 -3.79 2.72 8.87
C VAL A 108 -4.57 2.07 10.00
N TRP A 109 -4.84 0.76 9.89
CA TRP A 109 -5.57 0.00 10.89
C TRP A 109 -4.91 0.05 12.26
N SER A 110 -3.58 -0.12 12.31
CA SER A 110 -2.82 -0.06 13.57
C SER A 110 -2.93 1.32 14.21
N ARG A 111 -2.81 2.40 13.44
CA ARG A 111 -2.99 3.76 13.99
C ARG A 111 -4.38 3.97 14.55
N TRP A 112 -5.41 3.54 13.84
CA TRP A 112 -6.79 3.68 14.29
C TRP A 112 -7.08 2.90 15.57
N THR A 113 -6.57 1.68 15.67
CA THR A 113 -6.77 0.83 16.86
C THR A 113 -5.98 1.30 18.08
N TYR A 114 -4.73 1.77 17.90
CA TYR A 114 -3.93 2.27 19.02
C TYR A 114 -4.29 3.70 19.44
N SER A 115 -4.76 4.56 18.53
CA SER A 115 -5.25 5.90 18.90
C SER A 115 -6.44 5.80 19.86
N ILE A 116 -7.37 4.88 19.60
CA ILE A 116 -8.55 4.65 20.46
C ILE A 116 -8.17 4.21 21.88
N ARG A 117 -7.02 3.53 22.05
CA ARG A 117 -6.57 3.06 23.38
C ARG A 117 -5.90 4.13 24.24
N ASN A 118 -5.51 5.26 23.66
CA ASN A 118 -4.85 6.36 24.39
C ASN A 118 -5.79 7.52 24.73
N ASP A 119 -7.04 7.48 24.25
CA ASP A 119 -8.06 8.51 24.50
C ASP A 119 -9.11 8.07 25.56
N GLY A 120 -8.83 7.00 26.32
CA GLY A 120 -9.65 6.52 27.44
C GLY A 120 -8.84 6.39 28.72
#